data_AF-A0A0L0V2R2-F1
#
_entry.id   AF-A0A0L0V2R2-F1
#
_cell.length_a   1.000
_cell.length_b   1.000
_cell.length_c   1.000
_cell.angle_alpha   90.00
_cell.angle_beta   90.00
_cell.angle_gamma   90.00
#
_symmetry.space_group_name_H-M   'P 1'
#
loop_
_entity.id
_entity.type
_entity.pdbx_description
1 polymer ?
#
loop_
_entity_poly.entity_id
_entity_poly.type
_entity_poly.pdbx_seq_one_letter_code
_entity_poly.pdbx_strand_id
1 'polypeptide(L)'
;MKQYNCELINQLFSAEENELYNKEDPLEKTLFIYLWVPLLQSGLDEWMSNYNNYKRRTDKKSSLPTGCSAQWCYDYPLEYNGQQGLIPVPPSAAETLEHNFYPQAAAMMETTPSWFSEAIRGLLPGMQITIPPVDVHNVWQVFGQILEAIRKFDDEWLADPTNDPSETFSNRAAT
;
A
#
# COMPACT_ATOMS: atom_id res chain seq x y z
N MET A 1 1.88 11.62 -11.41
CA MET A 1 0.50 11.09 -11.25
C MET A 1 -0.15 10.66 -12.53
N LYS A 2 -0.35 11.50 -13.56
CA LYS A 2 -1.06 11.04 -14.76
C LYS A 2 -0.42 9.80 -15.38
N GLN A 3 0.92 9.78 -15.52
CA GLN A 3 1.65 8.64 -16.07
C GLN A 3 1.66 7.41 -15.13
N TYR A 4 2.03 7.58 -13.85
CA TYR A 4 1.97 6.50 -12.85
C TYR A 4 0.57 5.87 -12.74
N ASN A 5 -0.48 6.70 -12.67
CA ASN A 5 -1.85 6.22 -12.63
C ASN A 5 -2.25 5.54 -13.94
N CYS A 6 -1.80 6.03 -15.10
CA CYS A 6 -2.05 5.35 -16.37
C CYS A 6 -1.42 3.96 -16.41
N GLU A 7 -0.18 3.81 -15.96
CA GLU A 7 0.50 2.51 -15.90
C GLU A 7 -0.22 1.56 -14.94
N LEU A 8 -0.58 2.04 -13.75
CA LEU A 8 -1.33 1.26 -12.77
C LEU A 8 -2.71 0.82 -13.30
N ILE A 9 -3.45 1.75 -13.88
CA ILE A 9 -4.75 1.48 -14.50
C ILE A 9 -4.61 0.45 -15.63
N ASN A 10 -3.59 0.58 -16.47
CA ASN A 10 -3.33 -0.37 -17.54
C ASN A 10 -3.02 -1.77 -17.00
N GLN A 11 -2.27 -1.88 -15.89
CA GLN A 11 -1.99 -3.17 -15.25
C GLN A 11 -3.27 -3.83 -14.73
N LEU A 12 -4.20 -3.06 -14.16
CA LEU A 12 -5.49 -3.59 -13.68
C LEU A 12 -6.37 -4.07 -14.84
N PHE A 13 -6.49 -3.28 -15.91
CA PHE A 13 -7.25 -3.69 -17.09
C PHE A 13 -6.64 -4.89 -17.81
N SER A 14 -5.30 -4.91 -17.96
CA SER A 14 -4.56 -6.05 -18.50
C SER A 14 -4.85 -7.33 -17.70
N ALA A 15 -4.95 -7.25 -16.38
CA ALA A 15 -5.24 -8.41 -15.56
C ALA A 15 -6.68 -8.93 -15.73
N GLU A 16 -7.65 -8.04 -15.94
CA GLU A 16 -9.01 -8.41 -16.27
C GLU A 16 -9.08 -9.09 -17.65
N GLU A 17 -8.40 -8.54 -18.65
CA GLU A 17 -8.36 -9.10 -20.01
C GLU A 17 -7.67 -10.48 -20.07
N ASN A 18 -6.62 -10.68 -19.27
CA ASN A 18 -5.85 -11.92 -19.23
C ASN A 18 -6.31 -12.89 -18.13
N GLU A 19 -7.42 -12.60 -17.45
CA GLU A 19 -7.98 -13.43 -16.37
C GLU A 19 -6.96 -13.78 -15.27
N LEU A 20 -6.04 -12.85 -14.96
CA LEU A 20 -4.97 -13.05 -13.96
C LEU A 20 -5.48 -13.03 -12.51
N TYR A 21 -6.72 -12.62 -12.31
CA TYR A 21 -7.33 -12.45 -11.00
C TYR A 21 -8.81 -12.85 -11.05
N ASN A 22 -9.20 -13.76 -10.16
CA ASN A 22 -10.58 -14.15 -9.96
C ASN A 22 -11.19 -13.39 -8.77
N LYS A 23 -12.00 -12.39 -9.08
CA LYS A 23 -12.74 -11.63 -8.07
C LYS A 23 -13.74 -12.45 -7.27
N GLU A 24 -14.15 -13.63 -7.71
CA GLU A 24 -15.09 -14.47 -6.94
C GLU A 24 -14.37 -15.35 -5.91
N ASP A 25 -13.04 -15.51 -6.03
CA ASP A 25 -12.23 -16.26 -5.07
C ASP A 25 -11.84 -15.35 -3.87
N PRO A 26 -12.29 -15.67 -2.64
CA PRO A 26 -11.93 -14.90 -1.44
C PRO A 26 -10.43 -14.86 -1.17
N LEU A 27 -9.69 -15.93 -1.47
CA LEU A 27 -8.25 -15.99 -1.27
C LEU A 27 -7.52 -15.02 -2.20
N GLU A 28 -7.87 -15.05 -3.49
CA GLU A 28 -7.29 -14.14 -4.46
C GLU A 28 -7.62 -12.69 -4.12
N LYS A 29 -8.84 -12.39 -3.66
CA LYS A 29 -9.22 -11.07 -3.14
C LYS A 29 -8.32 -10.62 -1.99
N THR A 30 -8.10 -11.47 -0.99
CA THR A 30 -7.25 -11.14 0.15
C THR A 30 -5.81 -10.90 -0.28
N LEU A 31 -5.26 -11.76 -1.15
CA LEU A 31 -3.92 -11.59 -1.71
C LEU A 31 -3.80 -10.32 -2.56
N PHE A 32 -4.85 -9.98 -3.31
CA PHE A 32 -4.89 -8.76 -4.09
C PHE A 32 -4.77 -7.55 -3.15
N ILE A 33 -5.59 -7.46 -2.11
CA ILE A 33 -5.53 -6.36 -1.14
C ILE A 33 -4.16 -6.29 -0.45
N TYR A 34 -3.60 -7.46 -0.09
CA TYR A 34 -2.28 -7.59 0.55
C TYR A 34 -1.15 -6.93 -0.25
N LEU A 35 -1.17 -7.07 -1.58
CA LEU A 35 -0.13 -6.52 -2.45
C LEU A 35 -0.46 -5.11 -2.94
N TRP A 36 -1.69 -4.88 -3.36
CA TRP A 36 -2.08 -3.67 -4.07
C TRP A 36 -2.24 -2.46 -3.16
N VAL A 37 -2.74 -2.62 -1.93
CA VAL A 37 -2.92 -1.47 -1.04
C VAL A 37 -1.57 -0.86 -0.61
N PRO A 38 -0.57 -1.63 -0.15
CA PRO A 38 0.75 -1.08 0.14
C PRO A 38 1.43 -0.45 -1.08
N LEU A 39 1.28 -1.04 -2.27
CA LEU A 39 1.80 -0.50 -3.52
C LEU A 39 1.16 0.85 -3.90
N LEU A 40 -0.16 0.97 -3.71
CA LEU A 40 -0.87 2.23 -3.93
C LEU A 40 -0.45 3.28 -2.92
N GLN A 41 -0.34 2.92 -1.64
CA GLN A 41 0.07 3.82 -0.59
C GLN A 41 1.47 4.38 -0.85
N SER A 42 2.44 3.53 -1.21
CA SER A 42 3.81 3.98 -1.50
C SER A 42 3.87 4.93 -2.69
N GLY A 43 3.09 4.67 -3.75
CA GLY A 43 2.97 5.58 -4.90
C GLY A 43 2.32 6.92 -4.55
N LEU A 44 1.32 6.92 -3.66
CA LEU A 44 0.69 8.15 -3.16
C LEU A 44 1.64 8.96 -2.29
N ASP A 45 2.41 8.31 -1.42
CA ASP A 45 3.41 8.95 -0.57
C ASP A 45 4.52 9.58 -1.41
N GLU A 46 5.02 8.85 -2.42
CA GLU A 46 6.00 9.37 -3.37
C GLU A 46 5.44 10.57 -4.13
N TRP A 47 4.20 10.48 -4.63
CA TRP A 47 3.58 11.61 -5.31
C TRP A 47 3.42 12.82 -4.40
N MET A 48 2.93 12.63 -3.17
CA MET A 48 2.75 13.70 -2.20
C MET A 48 4.08 14.42 -1.96
N SER A 49 5.14 13.65 -1.73
CA SER A 49 6.50 14.18 -1.55
C SER A 49 6.95 14.96 -2.79
N ASN A 50 6.86 14.37 -3.98
CA ASN A 50 7.28 15.00 -5.23
C ASN A 50 6.49 16.28 -5.53
N TYR A 51 5.16 16.25 -5.36
CA TYR A 51 4.28 17.37 -5.65
C TYR A 51 4.50 18.55 -4.70
N ASN A 52 4.65 18.26 -3.41
CA ASN A 52 4.87 19.30 -2.40
C ASN A 52 6.26 19.91 -2.49
N ASN A 53 7.28 19.12 -2.88
CA ASN A 53 8.66 19.57 -3.01
C ASN A 53 9.03 20.11 -4.40
N TYR A 54 8.19 19.90 -5.42
CA TYR A 54 8.46 20.42 -6.75
C TYR A 54 8.41 21.95 -6.80
N LYS A 55 9.49 22.56 -7.32
CA LYS A 55 9.59 24.00 -7.52
C LYS A 55 8.68 24.47 -8.65
N ARG A 56 7.67 25.26 -8.31
CA ARG A 56 6.74 25.84 -9.29
C ARG A 56 7.40 27.00 -10.04
N ARG A 57 7.03 27.18 -11.31
CA ARG A 57 7.46 28.34 -12.11
C ARG A 57 6.93 29.63 -11.48
N THR A 58 7.71 30.70 -11.57
CA THR A 58 7.25 32.04 -11.20
C THR A 58 6.12 32.50 -12.12
N ASP A 59 5.01 32.94 -11.54
CA ASP A 59 3.88 33.53 -12.24
C ASP A 59 3.61 34.93 -11.68
N LYS A 60 3.79 35.95 -12.53
CA LYS A 60 3.60 37.36 -12.19
C LYS A 60 2.13 37.75 -12.03
N LYS A 61 1.20 36.91 -12.49
CA LYS A 61 -0.25 37.14 -12.36
C LYS A 61 -0.82 36.53 -11.09
N SER A 62 -0.07 35.67 -10.42
CA SER A 62 -0.50 35.02 -9.18
C SER A 62 -0.31 35.97 -8.00
N SER A 63 -1.31 36.04 -7.13
CA SER A 63 -1.21 36.68 -5.81
C SER A 63 -0.55 35.77 -4.77
N LEU A 64 -0.37 34.48 -5.07
CA LEU A 64 0.27 33.51 -4.19
C LEU A 64 1.77 33.42 -4.46
N PRO A 65 2.57 32.97 -3.48
CA PRO A 65 3.99 32.69 -3.68
C PRO A 65 4.22 31.75 -4.87
N THR A 66 5.08 32.16 -5.80
CA THR A 66 5.48 31.37 -6.97
C THR A 66 6.99 31.41 -7.13
N GLY A 67 7.57 30.43 -7.83
CA GLY A 67 9.03 30.28 -7.88
C GLY A 67 9.61 29.46 -6.71
N CYS A 68 8.78 28.94 -5.81
CA CYS A 68 9.12 28.01 -4.73
C CYS A 68 8.38 26.68 -4.87
N SER A 69 8.75 25.68 -4.08
CA SER A 69 7.88 24.54 -3.83
C SER A 69 6.84 24.87 -2.75
N ALA A 70 5.75 24.11 -2.70
CA ALA A 70 4.71 24.33 -1.70
C ALA A 70 5.27 24.11 -0.28
N GLN A 71 6.06 23.05 -0.09
CA GLN A 71 6.72 22.73 1.16
C GLN A 71 7.69 23.85 1.59
N TRP A 72 8.53 24.35 0.67
CA TRP A 72 9.46 25.44 1.00
C TRP A 72 8.75 26.72 1.42
N CYS A 73 7.68 27.09 0.71
CA CYS A 73 6.90 28.27 1.06
C CYS A 73 6.10 28.09 2.37
N TYR A 74 5.77 26.85 2.73
CA TYR A 74 5.16 26.51 4.02
C TYR A 74 6.18 26.64 5.17
N ASP A 75 7.40 26.16 4.98
CA ASP A 75 8.46 26.16 5.99
C ASP A 75 9.14 27.54 6.15
N TYR A 76 9.25 28.30 5.05
CA TYR A 76 9.98 29.56 4.97
C TYR A 76 9.16 30.70 4.32
N PRO A 77 7.98 31.07 4.85
CA PRO A 77 7.11 32.06 4.19
C PRO A 77 7.76 33.44 4.10
N LEU A 78 8.63 33.82 5.04
CA LEU A 78 9.31 35.12 5.06
C LEU A 78 10.21 35.35 3.84
N GLU A 79 10.81 34.28 3.27
CA GLU A 79 11.65 34.38 2.08
C GLU A 79 10.86 34.76 0.81
N TYR A 80 9.52 34.63 0.86
CA TYR A 80 8.62 34.89 -0.26
C TYR A 80 7.59 35.96 0.07
N ASN A 81 7.93 36.91 0.95
CA ASN A 81 7.04 37.99 1.43
C ASN A 81 5.73 37.49 2.04
N GLY A 82 5.70 36.24 2.51
CA GLY A 82 4.59 35.65 3.24
C GLY A 82 4.66 35.97 4.74
N GLN A 83 3.66 35.51 5.48
CA GLN A 83 3.60 35.60 6.93
C GLN A 83 3.40 34.19 7.52
N GLN A 84 4.07 33.90 8.63
CA GLN A 84 3.85 32.65 9.38
C GLN A 84 2.51 32.73 10.11
N GLY A 85 1.44 32.26 9.47
CA GLY A 85 0.09 32.20 10.05
C GLY A 85 -0.25 30.88 10.72
N LEU A 86 0.67 29.91 10.72
CA LEU A 86 0.42 28.58 11.25
C LEU A 86 0.58 28.56 12.77
N ILE A 87 -0.35 27.89 13.45
CA ILE A 87 -0.23 27.59 14.87
C ILE A 87 0.54 26.26 14.99
N PRO A 88 1.78 26.26 15.54
CA PRO A 88 2.54 25.04 15.67
C PRO A 88 1.85 24.12 16.68
N VAL A 89 1.44 22.95 16.21
CA VAL A 89 0.93 21.88 17.08
C VAL A 89 2.12 20.96 17.39
N PRO A 90 2.49 20.77 18.67
CA PRO A 90 3.56 19.84 19.01
C PRO A 90 3.14 18.42 18.62
N PRO A 91 4.01 17.63 17.95
CA PRO A 91 3.68 16.24 17.56
C PRO A 91 3.17 15.40 18.72
N SER A 92 3.74 15.60 19.92
CA SER A 92 3.32 14.91 21.15
C SER A 92 1.85 15.13 21.52
N ALA A 93 1.25 16.27 21.15
CA ALA A 93 -0.17 16.51 21.39
C ALA A 93 -1.05 15.67 20.46
N ALA A 94 -0.66 15.54 19.18
CA ALA A 94 -1.33 14.65 18.24
C ALA A 94 -1.19 13.19 18.66
N GLU A 95 0.02 12.75 19.03
CA GLU A 95 0.29 11.40 19.55
C GLU A 95 -0.54 11.09 20.81
N THR A 96 -0.67 12.07 21.72
CA THR A 96 -1.49 11.91 22.92
C THR A 96 -2.97 11.73 22.58
N LEU A 97 -3.49 12.53 21.64
CA LEU A 97 -4.88 12.38 21.18
C LEU A 97 -5.09 11.04 20.47
N GLU A 98 -4.16 10.63 19.62
CA GLU A 98 -4.19 9.34 18.95
C GLU A 98 -4.22 8.19 19.97
N HIS A 99 -3.32 8.21 20.96
CA HIS A 99 -3.29 7.18 22.01
C HIS A 99 -4.58 7.14 22.85
N ASN A 100 -5.15 8.31 23.17
CA ASN A 100 -6.33 8.41 24.02
C ASN A 100 -7.62 8.00 23.31
N PHE A 101 -7.78 8.36 22.03
CA PHE A 101 -9.01 8.13 21.27
C PHE A 101 -8.94 6.93 20.33
N TYR A 102 -7.73 6.55 19.91
CA TYR A 102 -7.46 5.47 18.96
C TYR A 102 -6.33 4.57 19.48
N PRO A 103 -6.49 3.91 20.65
CA PRO A 103 -5.45 3.05 21.22
C PRO A 103 -5.08 1.85 20.31
N GLN A 104 -5.92 1.54 19.33
CA GLN A 104 -5.71 0.51 18.32
C GLN A 104 -5.55 1.09 16.91
N ALA A 105 -5.10 2.34 16.77
CA ALA A 105 -4.94 3.01 15.48
C ALA A 105 -4.18 2.15 14.44
N ALA A 106 -3.10 1.49 14.86
CA ALA A 106 -2.34 0.58 14.01
C ALA A 106 -3.21 -0.56 13.45
N ALA A 107 -4.00 -1.23 14.29
CA ALA A 107 -4.91 -2.30 13.86
C ALA A 107 -6.05 -1.77 12.98
N MET A 108 -6.51 -0.54 13.21
CA MET A 108 -7.53 0.11 12.36
C MET A 108 -7.01 0.44 10.96
N MET A 109 -5.70 0.60 10.80
CA MET A 109 -5.03 0.87 9.53
C MET A 109 -4.58 -0.43 8.83
N GLU A 110 -4.77 -1.60 9.44
CA GLU A 110 -4.48 -2.87 8.78
C GLU A 110 -5.43 -3.08 7.61
N THR A 111 -4.85 -3.29 6.43
CA THR A 111 -5.60 -3.46 5.18
C THR A 111 -5.90 -4.93 4.89
N THR A 112 -5.23 -5.83 5.61
CA THR A 112 -5.38 -7.28 5.48
C THR A 112 -5.38 -7.93 6.85
N PRO A 113 -6.11 -9.04 7.02
CA PRO A 113 -6.10 -9.78 8.28
C PRO A 113 -4.69 -10.14 8.72
N SER A 114 -4.39 -9.94 10.01
CA SER A 114 -3.09 -10.24 10.61
C SER A 114 -2.65 -11.68 10.34
N TRP A 115 -3.59 -12.64 10.43
CA TRP A 115 -3.31 -14.04 10.16
C TRP A 115 -2.74 -14.31 8.76
N PHE A 116 -3.22 -13.58 7.75
CA PHE A 116 -2.78 -13.77 6.37
C PHE A 116 -1.34 -13.28 6.24
N SER A 117 -1.07 -12.10 6.77
CA SER A 117 0.27 -11.48 6.76
C SER A 117 1.30 -12.33 7.52
N GLU A 118 0.92 -12.92 8.65
CA GLU A 118 1.75 -13.82 9.45
C GLU A 118 1.99 -15.14 8.72
N ALA A 119 0.94 -15.74 8.13
CA ALA A 119 1.05 -16.99 7.41
C ALA A 119 1.95 -16.85 6.17
N ILE A 120 1.83 -15.77 5.39
CA ILE A 120 2.74 -15.48 4.27
C ILE A 120 4.19 -15.31 4.73
N ARG A 121 4.41 -14.64 5.88
CA ARG A 121 5.74 -14.46 6.46
C ARG A 121 6.39 -15.78 6.89
N GLY A 122 5.60 -16.78 7.27
CA GLY A 122 6.07 -18.14 7.53
C GLY A 122 6.28 -18.97 6.26
N LEU A 123 5.33 -18.87 5.32
CA LEU A 123 5.29 -19.67 4.09
C LEU A 123 6.48 -19.40 3.16
N LEU A 124 6.74 -18.13 2.83
CA LEU A 124 7.73 -17.78 1.82
C LEU A 124 9.16 -18.22 2.20
N PRO A 125 9.65 -17.99 3.43
CA PRO A 125 10.94 -18.53 3.86
C PRO A 125 10.96 -20.06 3.92
N GLY A 126 9.86 -20.69 4.35
CA GLY A 126 9.73 -22.15 4.40
C GLY A 126 9.89 -22.81 3.02
N MET A 127 9.40 -22.14 1.97
CA MET A 127 9.55 -22.56 0.58
C MET A 127 10.79 -21.99 -0.13
N GLN A 128 11.65 -21.26 0.59
CA GLN A 128 12.84 -20.58 0.03
C GLN A 128 12.51 -19.60 -1.12
N ILE A 129 11.32 -19.00 -1.08
CA ILE A 129 10.86 -18.01 -2.05
C ILE A 129 11.29 -16.63 -1.56
N THR A 130 12.02 -15.91 -2.41
CA THR A 130 12.39 -14.51 -2.16
C THR A 130 11.56 -13.59 -3.05
N ILE A 131 10.76 -12.74 -2.43
CA ILE A 131 9.93 -11.75 -3.15
C ILE A 131 10.72 -10.44 -3.28
N PRO A 132 10.91 -9.91 -4.50
CA PRO A 132 11.53 -8.61 -4.69
C PRO A 132 10.63 -7.47 -4.17
N PRO A 133 11.16 -6.25 -3.96
CA PRO A 133 10.32 -5.08 -3.73
C PRO A 133 9.25 -4.97 -4.82
N VAL A 134 7.99 -4.89 -4.38
CA VAL A 134 6.84 -4.89 -5.29
C VAL A 134 6.68 -3.50 -5.91
N ASP A 135 6.52 -3.45 -7.23
CA ASP A 135 6.23 -2.26 -8.00
C ASP A 135 5.14 -2.53 -9.07
N VAL A 136 4.73 -1.48 -9.79
CA VAL A 136 3.68 -1.56 -10.81
C VAL A 136 4.03 -2.52 -11.96
N HIS A 137 5.31 -2.81 -12.21
CA HIS A 137 5.76 -3.68 -13.29
C HIS A 137 5.80 -5.16 -12.90
N ASN A 138 6.04 -5.45 -11.62
CA ASN A 138 6.23 -6.82 -11.14
C ASN A 138 5.07 -7.35 -10.26
N VAL A 139 4.12 -6.52 -9.87
CA VAL A 139 3.06 -6.88 -8.90
C VAL A 139 2.27 -8.14 -9.29
N TRP A 140 1.92 -8.31 -10.57
CA TRP A 140 1.20 -9.50 -11.03
C TRP A 140 2.06 -10.77 -11.05
N GLN A 141 3.35 -10.63 -11.35
CA GLN A 141 4.29 -11.74 -11.26
C GLN A 141 4.43 -12.20 -9.80
N VAL A 142 4.57 -11.25 -8.88
CA VAL A 142 4.65 -11.52 -7.44
C VAL A 142 3.34 -12.15 -6.94
N PHE A 143 2.19 -11.61 -7.37
CA PHE A 143 0.88 -12.18 -7.07
C PHE A 143 0.79 -13.65 -7.47
N GLY A 144 1.16 -13.98 -8.71
CA GLY A 144 1.14 -15.36 -9.20
C GLY A 144 2.07 -16.29 -8.41
N GLN A 145 3.29 -15.84 -8.08
CA GLN A 145 4.25 -16.62 -7.30
C GLN A 145 3.73 -16.93 -5.88
N ILE A 146 3.15 -15.93 -5.21
CA ILE A 146 2.59 -16.13 -3.87
C ILE A 146 1.35 -17.02 -3.94
N LEU A 147 0.47 -16.81 -4.92
CA LEU A 147 -0.73 -17.62 -5.09
C LEU A 147 -0.40 -19.10 -5.35
N GLU A 148 0.58 -19.38 -6.21
CA GLU A 148 1.06 -20.74 -6.47
C GLU A 148 1.65 -21.38 -5.22
N ALA A 149 2.44 -20.63 -4.45
CA ALA A 149 3.00 -21.10 -3.18
C ALA A 149 1.90 -21.44 -2.16
N ILE A 150 0.87 -20.60 -2.05
CA ILE A 150 -0.29 -20.84 -1.18
C ILE A 150 -1.03 -22.10 -1.62
N ARG A 151 -1.35 -22.23 -2.92
CA ARG A 151 -2.08 -23.38 -3.45
C ARG A 151 -1.32 -24.68 -3.21
N LYS A 152 0.00 -24.67 -3.44
CA LYS A 152 0.86 -25.82 -3.17
C LYS A 152 0.85 -26.19 -1.68
N PHE A 153 0.90 -25.19 -0.79
CA PHE A 153 0.79 -25.43 0.64
C PHE A 153 -0.56 -26.04 1.02
N ASP A 154 -1.66 -25.47 0.53
CA ASP A 154 -3.02 -26.00 0.79
C ASP A 154 -3.16 -27.44 0.28
N ASP A 155 -2.65 -27.75 -0.91
CA ASP A 155 -2.67 -29.11 -1.49
C ASP A 155 -1.86 -30.11 -0.64
N GLU A 156 -0.65 -29.74 -0.22
CA GLU A 156 0.20 -30.57 0.65
C GLU A 156 -0.42 -30.75 2.03
N TRP A 157 -1.05 -29.70 2.58
CA TRP A 157 -1.74 -29.72 3.87
C TRP A 157 -2.93 -30.69 3.85
N LEU A 158 -3.74 -30.64 2.78
CA LEU A 158 -4.91 -31.51 2.60
C LEU A 158 -4.55 -32.96 2.27
N ALA A 159 -3.34 -33.20 1.73
CA ALA A 159 -2.86 -34.55 1.46
C ALA A 159 -2.56 -35.35 2.74
N ASP A 160 -2.26 -34.68 3.85
CA ASP A 160 -2.11 -35.31 5.17
C ASP A 160 -3.46 -35.33 5.91
N PRO A 161 -4.06 -36.51 6.13
CA PRO A 161 -5.37 -36.62 6.76
C PRO A 161 -5.38 -36.27 8.26
N THR A 162 -4.21 -36.03 8.87
CA THR A 162 -4.10 -35.61 10.28
C THR A 162 -4.25 -34.11 10.47
N ASN A 163 -4.12 -33.34 9.40
CA ASN A 163 -4.24 -31.89 9.40
C ASN A 163 -5.70 -31.45 9.37
N ASP A 164 -5.99 -30.28 9.96
CA ASP A 164 -7.32 -29.67 9.91
C ASP A 164 -7.51 -28.88 8.60
N PRO A 165 -8.47 -29.25 7.72
CA PRO A 165 -8.76 -28.51 6.49
C PRO A 165 -9.19 -27.06 6.71
N SER A 166 -9.65 -26.70 7.92
CA SER A 166 -10.02 -25.34 8.28
C SER A 166 -8.83 -24.38 8.36
N GLU A 167 -7.61 -24.91 8.50
CA GLU A 167 -6.39 -24.11 8.62
C GLU A 167 -5.78 -23.71 7.27
N THR A 168 -6.31 -24.23 6.16
CA THR A 168 -5.89 -23.85 4.79
C THR A 168 -6.16 -22.37 4.50
N PHE A 169 -5.32 -21.75 3.69
CA PHE A 169 -5.51 -20.35 3.30
C PHE A 169 -6.86 -20.14 2.61
N SER A 170 -7.23 -21.06 1.73
CA SER A 170 -8.49 -21.00 0.97
C SER A 170 -9.71 -21.00 1.89
N ASN A 171 -9.72 -21.83 2.93
CA ASN A 171 -10.84 -21.93 3.86
C ASN A 171 -10.90 -20.70 4.79
N ARG A 172 -9.75 -20.28 5.33
CA ARG A 172 -9.64 -19.11 6.20
C ARG A 172 -9.99 -17.80 5.49
N ALA A 173 -9.74 -17.70 4.19
CA ALA A 173 -10.14 -16.55 3.39
C ALA A 173 -11.65 -16.52 3.09
N ALA A 174 -12.33 -17.68 3.12
CA ALA A 174 -13.75 -17.79 2.85
C ALA A 174 -14.65 -17.56 4.08
N THR A 175 -14.09 -17.66 5.28
CA THR A 175 -14.74 -17.33 6.57
C THR A 175 -14.69 -15.86 6.91
#